data_AF-A0A972QD81-F1
#
_entry.id   AF-A0A972QD81-F1
#
_cell.length_a   1.000
_cell.length_b   1.000
_cell.length_c   1.000
_cell.angle_alpha   90.00
_cell.angle_beta   90.00
_cell.angle_gamma   90.00
#
_symmetry.space_group_name_H-M   'P 1'
#
loop_
_entity.id
_entity.type
_entity.pdbx_description
1 polymer ?
#
loop_
_entity_poly.entity_id
_entity_poly.type
_entity_poly.pdbx_seq_one_letter_code
_entity_poly.pdbx_strand_id
1 'polypeptide(L)'
;ARQVVSEIDYLTKRYKTLSIAFMDNLLPLRESKEIFLRLHKLGKDLRLFAEIRANTSYEVLKAMRLAGVEEVQIGIEALSTRLLKKFNKGTTCIQNLEIMKNCEELGIADISNLILCFPGSDITDVKETLRSLDFAFPFHPLRVVNFWLGLGSPAWENRHAFGLRAVFNHPNYAALFPPDVFQSISFMIQSFRMDRVYQKKLWQPVKKKVKAWKKSYALLHSGLSYSPILSFRDGGDFLIIRQKRPGADPLTHRVNGIYRNIYLFCRTNRSLKRIIADFPQIGEDRIIKFLKMMNGKKLIYEENSRYLSLAVRPLEKEQKQ
;
A
#
# COMPACT_ATOMS: atom_id res chain seq x y z
N ALA A 1 19.66 15.73 -7.64
CA ALA A 1 20.32 14.79 -6.67
C ALA A 1 21.38 15.43 -5.74
N ARG A 2 22.51 15.98 -6.23
CA ARG A 2 23.63 16.44 -5.35
C ARG A 2 23.23 17.51 -4.32
N GLN A 3 22.42 18.48 -4.74
CA GLN A 3 21.93 19.56 -3.88
C GLN A 3 21.16 19.02 -2.66
N VAL A 4 20.19 18.13 -2.89
CA VAL A 4 19.38 17.49 -1.83
C VAL A 4 20.27 16.79 -0.80
N VAL A 5 21.27 16.04 -1.26
CA VAL A 5 22.20 15.30 -0.38
C VAL A 5 23.05 16.27 0.45
N SER A 6 23.55 17.34 -0.18
CA SER A 6 24.33 18.38 0.50
C SER A 6 23.50 19.12 1.54
N GLU A 7 22.23 19.40 1.24
CA GLU A 7 21.32 20.09 2.14
C GLU A 7 21.00 19.21 3.35
N ILE A 8 20.68 17.93 3.14
CA ILE A 8 20.46 16.98 4.23
C ILE A 8 21.72 16.82 5.08
N ASP A 9 22.91 16.70 4.47
CA ASP A 9 24.17 16.62 5.22
C ASP A 9 24.41 17.87 6.09
N TYR A 10 24.16 19.05 5.53
CA TYR A 10 24.27 20.33 6.23
C TYR A 10 23.26 20.43 7.38
N LEU A 11 21.98 20.18 7.14
CA LEU A 11 20.91 20.27 8.13
C LEU A 11 21.14 19.31 9.31
N THR A 12 21.51 18.06 9.01
CA THR A 12 21.80 17.05 10.04
C THR A 12 23.04 17.43 10.87
N LYS A 13 24.07 18.03 10.27
CA LYS A 13 25.26 18.55 10.99
C LYS A 13 24.95 19.79 11.84
N ARG A 14 24.16 20.72 11.32
CA ARG A 14 23.82 21.99 11.97
C ARG A 14 22.88 21.80 13.14
N TYR A 15 21.81 21.04 12.96
CA TYR A 15 20.75 20.88 13.96
C TYR A 15 20.87 19.60 14.80
N LYS A 16 21.90 18.78 14.57
CA LYS A 16 22.17 17.54 15.30
C LYS A 16 20.97 16.58 15.33
N THR A 17 20.23 16.54 14.22
CA THR A 17 19.12 15.60 14.01
C THR A 17 19.48 14.60 12.92
N LEU A 18 19.02 13.36 13.08
CA LEU A 18 19.10 12.30 12.07
C LEU A 18 17.73 11.93 11.50
N SER A 19 16.66 12.48 12.08
CA SER A 19 15.29 12.27 11.60
C SER A 19 14.94 13.36 10.59
N ILE A 20 14.66 12.96 9.35
CA ILE A 20 14.33 13.86 8.24
C ILE A 20 13.07 13.36 7.55
N ALA A 21 12.16 14.28 7.26
CA ALA A 21 10.93 14.00 6.54
C ALA A 21 10.93 14.79 5.22
N PHE A 22 10.82 14.08 4.09
CA PHE A 22 10.59 14.71 2.79
C PHE A 22 9.14 15.17 2.71
N MET A 23 8.93 16.47 2.47
CA MET A 23 7.60 17.10 2.42
C MET A 23 7.08 17.30 0.98
N ASP A 24 7.80 16.78 -0.01
CA ASP A 24 7.36 16.77 -1.39
C ASP A 24 6.07 15.96 -1.56
N ASN A 25 5.08 16.53 -2.25
CA ASN A 25 3.86 15.80 -2.64
C ASN A 25 4.17 14.59 -3.54
N LEU A 26 5.31 14.63 -4.24
CA LEU A 26 5.79 13.53 -5.06
C LEU A 26 7.31 13.59 -5.23
N LEU A 27 8.01 12.54 -4.78
CA LEU A 27 9.43 12.40 -5.08
C LEU A 27 9.69 12.18 -6.59
N PRO A 28 10.73 12.80 -7.17
CA PRO A 28 11.05 12.69 -8.59
C PRO A 28 11.51 11.28 -8.97
N LEU A 29 10.62 10.49 -9.60
CA LEU A 29 10.82 9.06 -9.90
C LEU A 29 12.17 8.71 -10.53
N ARG A 30 12.67 9.54 -11.47
CA ARG A 30 13.93 9.29 -12.19
C ARG A 30 15.16 9.45 -11.30
N GLU A 31 15.10 10.37 -10.35
CA GLU A 31 16.25 10.79 -9.54
C GLU A 31 16.22 10.16 -8.15
N SER A 32 15.06 9.70 -7.67
CA SER A 32 14.89 9.13 -6.33
C SER A 32 15.93 8.04 -6.04
N LYS A 33 16.16 7.09 -6.96
CA LYS A 33 17.15 6.03 -6.76
C LYS A 33 18.55 6.61 -6.49
N GLU A 34 18.98 7.60 -7.29
CA GLU A 34 20.29 8.22 -7.12
C GLU A 34 20.39 9.03 -5.82
N ILE A 35 19.34 9.78 -5.47
CA ILE A 35 19.28 10.55 -4.22
C ILE A 35 19.50 9.63 -3.02
N PHE A 36 18.71 8.55 -2.90
CA PHE A 36 18.81 7.65 -1.75
C PHE A 36 20.13 6.87 -1.73
N LEU A 37 20.65 6.42 -2.88
CA LEU A 37 21.98 5.79 -2.93
C LEU A 37 23.10 6.75 -2.47
N ARG A 38 23.00 8.04 -2.79
CA ARG A 38 23.96 9.05 -2.30
C ARG A 38 23.79 9.36 -0.82
N LEU A 39 22.55 9.37 -0.31
CA LEU A 39 22.29 9.52 1.12
C LEU A 39 22.87 8.36 1.93
N HIS A 40 22.71 7.12 1.47
CA HIS A 40 23.34 5.95 2.09
C HIS A 40 24.87 6.10 2.17
N LYS A 41 25.50 6.63 1.11
CA LYS A 41 26.96 6.89 1.06
C LYS A 41 27.45 7.95 2.05
N LEU A 42 26.57 8.71 2.70
CA LEU A 42 26.98 9.62 3.78
C LEU A 42 27.43 8.85 5.04
N GLY A 43 27.09 7.56 5.16
CA GLY A 43 27.46 6.75 6.33
C GLY A 43 26.83 7.23 7.62
N LYS A 44 25.63 7.83 7.54
CA LYS A 44 24.87 8.33 8.70
C LYS A 44 23.70 7.39 8.98
N ASP A 45 23.40 7.20 10.26
CA ASP A 45 22.21 6.48 10.73
C ASP A 45 20.95 7.35 10.59
N LEU A 46 20.62 7.72 9.35
CA LEU A 46 19.45 8.54 9.06
C LEU A 46 18.16 7.75 9.31
N ARG A 47 17.15 8.45 9.80
CA ARG A 47 15.77 7.98 9.87
C ARG A 47 14.91 8.85 8.94
N LEU A 48 14.51 8.29 7.82
CA LEU A 48 13.86 9.02 6.74
C LEU A 48 12.38 8.64 6.61
N PHE A 49 11.55 9.64 6.31
CA PHE A 49 10.16 9.48 5.88
C PHE A 49 9.95 10.12 4.51
N ALA A 50 9.15 9.51 3.64
CA ALA A 50 8.78 10.08 2.35
C ALA A 50 7.38 9.67 1.87
N GLU A 51 6.76 10.54 1.07
CA GLU A 51 5.56 10.22 0.31
C GLU A 51 5.89 9.76 -1.12
N ILE A 52 5.28 8.64 -1.55
CA ILE A 52 5.58 8.01 -2.85
C ILE A 52 4.31 7.53 -3.58
N ARG A 53 4.44 7.24 -4.88
CA ARG A 53 3.38 6.62 -5.68
C ARG A 53 3.41 5.10 -5.57
N ALA A 54 2.24 4.47 -5.76
CA ALA A 54 2.11 3.01 -5.77
C ALA A 54 2.85 2.33 -6.92
N ASN A 55 3.29 3.07 -7.95
CA ASN A 55 4.12 2.55 -9.05
C ASN A 55 5.63 2.69 -8.80
N THR A 56 6.06 3.05 -7.58
CA THR A 56 7.48 3.09 -7.21
C THR A 56 8.09 1.70 -7.32
N SER A 57 9.18 1.57 -8.06
CA SER A 57 9.83 0.28 -8.31
C SER A 57 10.48 -0.31 -7.05
N TYR A 58 10.60 -1.64 -7.01
CA TYR A 58 11.31 -2.36 -5.94
C TYR A 58 12.75 -1.85 -5.74
N GLU A 59 13.45 -1.53 -6.83
CA GLU A 59 14.82 -1.00 -6.79
C GLU A 59 14.94 0.37 -6.12
N VAL A 60 13.91 1.21 -6.27
CA VAL A 60 13.85 2.51 -5.58
C VAL A 60 13.57 2.29 -4.11
N LEU A 61 12.61 1.42 -3.75
CA LEU A 61 12.33 1.07 -2.35
C LEU A 61 13.55 0.47 -1.65
N LYS A 62 14.32 -0.37 -2.34
CA LYS A 62 15.57 -0.93 -1.80
C LYS A 62 16.59 0.16 -1.54
N ALA A 63 16.78 1.10 -2.47
CA ALA A 63 17.65 2.27 -2.25
C ALA A 63 17.18 3.14 -1.09
N MET A 64 15.86 3.36 -0.98
CA MET A 64 15.24 4.07 0.15
C MET A 64 15.55 3.40 1.48
N ARG A 65 15.37 2.07 1.58
CA ARG A 65 15.68 1.31 2.79
C ARG A 65 17.16 1.45 3.19
N LEU A 66 18.07 1.29 2.23
CA LEU A 66 19.52 1.45 2.45
C LEU A 66 19.88 2.86 2.97
N ALA A 67 19.16 3.88 2.51
CA ALA A 67 19.36 5.26 2.94
C ALA A 67 18.78 5.59 4.34
N GLY A 68 18.12 4.64 4.99
CA GLY A 68 17.49 4.85 6.29
C GLY A 68 16.00 5.20 6.23
N VAL A 69 15.31 4.98 5.11
CA VAL A 69 13.84 5.09 5.09
C VAL A 69 13.25 3.93 5.89
N GLU A 70 12.51 4.28 6.94
CA GLU A 70 11.79 3.34 7.80
C GLU A 70 10.28 3.36 7.53
N GLU A 71 9.75 4.51 7.13
CA GLU A 71 8.31 4.73 6.95
C GLU A 71 8.03 5.43 5.61
N VAL A 72 6.97 5.00 4.92
CA VAL A 72 6.49 5.65 3.70
C VAL A 72 4.99 5.87 3.75
N GLN A 73 4.54 6.98 3.15
CA GLN A 73 3.14 7.18 2.79
C GLN A 73 2.97 6.99 1.29
N ILE A 74 2.26 5.94 0.92
CA ILE A 74 1.94 5.59 -0.46
C ILE A 74 0.51 6.06 -0.76
N GLY A 75 0.29 6.58 -1.98
CA GLY A 75 -1.06 6.83 -2.49
C GLY A 75 -1.85 5.54 -2.77
N ILE A 76 -2.11 4.71 -1.76
CA ILE A 76 -2.91 3.47 -1.85
C ILE A 76 -4.40 3.81 -1.99
N GLU A 77 -4.95 4.53 -1.00
CA GLU A 77 -6.30 5.12 -0.95
C GLU A 77 -7.48 4.14 -0.99
N ALA A 78 -7.44 3.09 -1.82
CA ALA A 78 -8.46 2.06 -1.95
C ALA A 78 -7.86 0.69 -2.31
N LEU A 79 -8.57 -0.38 -1.92
CA LEU A 79 -8.27 -1.78 -2.30
C LEU A 79 -9.38 -2.34 -3.22
N SER A 80 -9.92 -1.48 -4.08
CA SER A 80 -10.89 -1.77 -5.12
C SER A 80 -10.48 -1.01 -6.37
N THR A 81 -10.20 -1.71 -7.47
CA THR A 81 -9.84 -1.07 -8.74
C THR A 81 -10.98 -0.20 -9.28
N ARG A 82 -12.23 -0.60 -9.03
CA ARG A 82 -13.36 0.22 -9.42
C ARG A 82 -13.42 1.53 -8.64
N LEU A 83 -13.15 1.49 -7.34
CA LEU A 83 -13.09 2.70 -6.52
C LEU A 83 -11.89 3.59 -6.89
N LEU A 84 -10.72 3.00 -7.17
CA LEU A 84 -9.54 3.73 -7.66
C LEU A 84 -9.81 4.45 -8.99
N LYS A 85 -10.62 3.85 -9.88
CA LYS A 85 -11.10 4.53 -11.10
C LYS A 85 -11.99 5.72 -10.79
N LYS A 86 -12.90 5.61 -9.80
CA LYS A 86 -13.73 6.73 -9.34
C LYS A 86 -12.89 7.87 -8.76
N PHE A 87 -11.74 7.57 -8.16
CA PHE A 87 -10.79 8.57 -7.66
C PHE A 87 -9.93 9.20 -8.78
N ASN A 88 -9.98 8.67 -10.00
CA ASN A 88 -9.03 8.98 -11.06
C ASN A 88 -7.56 8.76 -10.64
N LYS A 89 -7.29 7.70 -9.87
CA LYS A 89 -5.96 7.46 -9.29
C LYS A 89 -4.93 6.93 -10.29
N GLY A 90 -5.40 6.23 -11.33
CA GLY A 90 -4.53 5.61 -12.35
C GLY A 90 -3.79 4.36 -11.88
N THR A 91 -4.16 3.78 -10.72
CA THR A 91 -3.61 2.54 -10.19
C THR A 91 -4.70 1.47 -10.03
N THR A 92 -4.29 0.22 -9.85
CA THR A 92 -5.18 -0.91 -9.59
C THR A 92 -4.88 -1.56 -8.24
N CYS A 93 -5.80 -2.38 -7.73
CA CYS A 93 -5.63 -3.05 -6.44
C CYS A 93 -4.42 -3.99 -6.43
N ILE A 94 -4.14 -4.70 -7.53
CA ILE A 94 -2.95 -5.58 -7.58
C ILE A 94 -1.64 -4.79 -7.51
N GLN A 95 -1.61 -3.56 -8.05
CA GLN A 95 -0.43 -2.69 -7.94
C GLN A 95 -0.26 -2.18 -6.51
N ASN A 96 -1.37 -1.79 -5.86
CA ASN A 96 -1.37 -1.40 -4.44
C ASN A 96 -0.89 -2.56 -3.54
N LEU A 97 -1.39 -3.78 -3.76
CA LEU A 97 -0.92 -4.96 -3.01
C LEU A 97 0.54 -5.31 -3.30
N GLU A 98 1.02 -5.08 -4.53
CA GLU A 98 2.43 -5.31 -4.88
C GLU A 98 3.36 -4.38 -4.13
N ILE A 99 3.07 -3.08 -4.07
CA ILE A 99 3.92 -2.14 -3.34
C ILE A 99 3.86 -2.39 -1.82
N MET A 100 2.68 -2.72 -1.27
CA MET A 100 2.54 -3.13 0.13
C MET A 100 3.41 -4.37 0.44
N LYS A 101 3.37 -5.38 -0.44
CA LYS A 101 4.22 -6.57 -0.34
C LYS A 101 5.71 -6.21 -0.38
N ASN A 102 6.10 -5.31 -1.27
CA ASN A 102 7.50 -4.91 -1.44
C ASN A 102 8.02 -4.13 -0.21
N CYS A 103 7.18 -3.27 0.38
CA CYS A 103 7.47 -2.61 1.65
C CYS A 103 7.66 -3.62 2.79
N GLU A 104 6.76 -4.60 2.91
CA GLU A 104 6.85 -5.67 3.91
C GLU A 104 8.15 -6.50 3.73
N GLU A 105 8.53 -6.82 2.49
CA GLU A 105 9.76 -7.55 2.19
C GLU A 105 11.02 -6.77 2.60
N LEU A 106 11.01 -5.45 2.42
CA LEU A 106 12.15 -4.58 2.73
C LEU A 106 12.16 -4.07 4.18
N GLY A 107 11.12 -4.39 4.97
CA GLY A 107 10.95 -3.88 6.33
C GLY A 107 10.70 -2.37 6.39
N ILE A 108 10.04 -1.82 5.37
CA ILE A 108 9.58 -0.43 5.34
C ILE A 108 8.12 -0.41 5.81
N ALA A 109 7.81 0.37 6.85
CA ALA A 109 6.44 0.52 7.34
C ALA A 109 5.60 1.37 6.37
N ASP A 110 4.52 0.76 5.87
CA ASP A 110 3.54 1.43 5.02
C ASP A 110 2.44 2.08 5.88
N ILE A 111 2.55 3.39 6.11
CA ILE A 111 1.60 4.15 6.93
C ILE A 111 0.44 4.78 6.12
N SER A 112 0.18 4.23 4.93
CA SER A 112 -0.80 4.77 3.98
C SER A 112 -2.24 4.74 4.46
N ASN A 113 -3.04 5.59 3.81
CA ASN A 113 -4.46 5.73 4.13
C ASN A 113 -5.34 4.82 3.25
N LEU A 114 -6.42 4.31 3.85
CA LEU A 114 -7.58 3.72 3.18
C LEU A 114 -8.77 4.67 3.35
N ILE A 115 -9.20 5.29 2.26
CA ILE A 115 -10.28 6.29 2.23
C ILE A 115 -11.62 5.57 2.18
N LEU A 116 -12.49 5.86 3.15
CA LEU A 116 -13.86 5.37 3.21
C LEU A 116 -14.87 6.49 2.94
N CYS A 117 -16.11 6.09 2.66
CA CYS A 117 -17.24 7.01 2.48
C CYS A 117 -17.04 8.03 1.35
N PHE A 118 -16.34 7.64 0.28
CA PHE A 118 -16.18 8.48 -0.90
C PHE A 118 -17.54 8.70 -1.59
N PRO A 119 -17.87 9.93 -2.03
CA PRO A 119 -19.06 10.21 -2.82
C PRO A 119 -19.17 9.32 -4.06
N GLY A 120 -20.32 8.68 -4.26
CA GLY A 120 -20.51 7.75 -5.39
C GLY A 120 -19.86 6.37 -5.20
N SER A 121 -19.28 6.07 -4.04
CA SER A 121 -18.96 4.68 -3.68
C SER A 121 -20.21 3.88 -3.30
N ASP A 122 -20.22 2.59 -3.62
CA ASP A 122 -21.38 1.71 -3.44
C ASP A 122 -21.00 0.32 -2.90
N ILE A 123 -21.99 -0.57 -2.73
CA ILE A 123 -21.81 -1.90 -2.15
C ILE A 123 -20.79 -2.78 -2.88
N THR A 124 -20.61 -2.60 -4.18
CA THR A 124 -19.64 -3.36 -4.96
C THR A 124 -18.21 -2.93 -4.61
N ASP A 125 -17.96 -1.64 -4.35
CA ASP A 125 -16.64 -1.15 -3.88
C ASP A 125 -16.32 -1.74 -2.52
N VAL A 126 -17.32 -1.82 -1.64
CA VAL A 126 -17.18 -2.42 -0.31
C VAL A 126 -16.87 -3.90 -0.41
N LYS A 127 -17.58 -4.66 -1.26
CA LYS A 127 -17.34 -6.09 -1.47
C LYS A 127 -15.94 -6.35 -2.04
N GLU A 128 -15.52 -5.58 -3.05
CA GLU A 128 -14.16 -5.67 -3.59
C GLU A 128 -13.09 -5.38 -2.53
N THR A 129 -13.27 -4.29 -1.77
CA THR A 129 -12.35 -3.91 -0.68
C THR A 129 -12.26 -5.01 0.39
N LEU A 130 -13.40 -5.56 0.83
CA LEU A 130 -13.44 -6.65 1.80
C LEU A 130 -12.73 -7.90 1.30
N ARG A 131 -12.91 -8.27 0.03
CA ARG A 131 -12.20 -9.40 -0.60
C ARG A 131 -10.69 -9.13 -0.60
N SER A 132 -10.26 -7.96 -1.06
CA SER A 132 -8.83 -7.61 -1.16
C SER A 132 -8.14 -7.54 0.20
N LEU A 133 -8.87 -7.13 1.26
CA LEU A 133 -8.34 -7.13 2.63
C LEU A 133 -7.92 -8.52 3.13
N ASP A 134 -8.51 -9.61 2.62
CA ASP A 134 -8.06 -10.97 2.98
C ASP A 134 -6.66 -11.27 2.44
N PHE A 135 -6.27 -10.63 1.33
CA PHE A 135 -4.97 -10.79 0.70
C PHE A 135 -3.95 -9.76 1.19
N ALA A 136 -4.42 -8.58 1.63
CA ALA A 136 -3.59 -7.57 2.29
C ALA A 136 -3.18 -7.95 3.71
N PHE A 137 -3.89 -8.88 4.35
CA PHE A 137 -3.69 -9.29 5.75
C PHE A 137 -2.22 -9.49 6.18
N PRO A 138 -1.33 -10.08 5.37
CA PRO A 138 0.06 -10.29 5.76
C PRO A 138 0.91 -9.02 5.87
N PHE A 139 0.43 -7.89 5.33
CA PHE A 139 1.19 -6.65 5.20
C PHE A 139 0.81 -5.62 6.27
N HIS A 140 1.60 -4.56 6.40
CA HIS A 140 1.33 -3.46 7.32
C HIS A 140 -0.10 -2.87 7.15
N PRO A 141 -0.91 -2.75 8.21
CA PRO A 141 -2.28 -2.25 8.14
C PRO A 141 -2.40 -0.79 7.73
N LEU A 142 -3.30 -0.52 6.78
CA LEU A 142 -3.64 0.84 6.34
C LEU A 142 -4.42 1.61 7.41
N ARG A 143 -4.25 2.94 7.42
CA ARG A 143 -4.99 3.86 8.29
C ARG A 143 -6.35 4.21 7.67
N VAL A 144 -7.43 3.92 8.38
CA VAL A 144 -8.78 4.31 7.94
C VAL A 144 -8.96 5.82 8.07
N VAL A 145 -9.27 6.49 6.97
CA VAL A 145 -9.66 7.90 6.94
C VAL A 145 -10.98 8.06 6.21
N ASN A 146 -11.75 9.10 6.53
CA ASN A 146 -12.94 9.45 5.75
C ASN A 146 -12.55 10.43 4.65
N PHE A 147 -13.20 10.33 3.50
CA PHE A 147 -13.07 11.33 2.45
C PHE A 147 -13.43 12.73 2.96
N TRP A 148 -12.59 13.70 2.61
CA TRP A 148 -12.87 15.12 2.75
C TRP A 148 -12.82 15.76 1.35
N LEU A 149 -13.61 16.80 1.12
CA LEU A 149 -13.73 17.43 -0.19
C LEU A 149 -12.76 18.61 -0.28
N GLY A 150 -11.80 18.54 -1.19
CA GLY A 150 -10.91 19.66 -1.50
C GLY A 150 -11.53 20.59 -2.54
N LEU A 151 -11.40 21.90 -2.33
CA LEU A 151 -11.70 22.93 -3.32
C LEU A 151 -10.89 22.65 -4.60
N GLY A 152 -11.53 22.72 -5.77
CA GLY A 152 -10.88 22.42 -7.06
C GLY A 152 -10.53 20.95 -7.29
N SER A 153 -10.89 20.03 -6.38
CA SER A 153 -10.74 18.60 -6.66
C SER A 153 -11.71 18.13 -7.75
N PRO A 154 -11.43 17.03 -8.48
CA PRO A 154 -12.36 16.51 -9.48
C PRO A 154 -13.76 16.23 -8.94
N ALA A 155 -13.87 15.83 -7.66
CA ALA A 155 -15.15 15.63 -6.98
C ALA A 155 -15.88 16.94 -6.66
N TRP A 156 -15.15 18.03 -6.46
CA TRP A 156 -15.70 19.36 -6.25
C TRP A 156 -16.19 19.99 -7.56
N GLU A 157 -15.39 19.88 -8.62
CA GLU A 157 -15.73 20.38 -9.95
C GLU A 157 -16.93 19.63 -10.53
N ASN A 158 -16.95 18.30 -10.39
CA ASN A 158 -18.01 17.44 -10.92
C ASN A 158 -19.04 17.04 -9.85
N ARG A 159 -19.33 17.94 -8.90
CA ARG A 159 -20.15 17.67 -7.71
C ARG A 159 -21.47 16.95 -7.98
N HIS A 160 -22.16 17.28 -9.08
CA HIS A 160 -23.43 16.64 -9.45
C HIS A 160 -23.24 15.19 -9.88
N ALA A 161 -22.18 14.89 -10.64
CA ALA A 161 -21.84 13.52 -11.07
C ALA A 161 -21.49 12.62 -9.87
N PHE A 162 -20.95 13.20 -8.80
CA PHE A 162 -20.65 12.50 -7.54
C PHE A 162 -21.81 12.52 -6.53
N GLY A 163 -22.98 13.04 -6.91
CA GLY A 163 -24.19 13.05 -6.08
C GLY A 163 -24.14 14.02 -4.89
N LEU A 164 -23.27 15.03 -4.93
CA LEU A 164 -23.18 16.06 -3.89
C LEU A 164 -24.33 17.06 -4.06
N ARG A 165 -25.22 17.16 -3.05
CA ARG A 165 -26.41 18.03 -3.09
C ARG A 165 -26.08 19.50 -2.79
N ALA A 166 -25.03 19.74 -2.02
CA ALA A 166 -24.53 21.07 -1.67
C ALA A 166 -23.06 20.97 -1.28
N VAL A 167 -22.31 22.04 -1.53
CA VAL A 167 -20.90 22.21 -1.15
C VAL A 167 -20.75 23.59 -0.51
N PHE A 168 -20.03 23.67 0.61
CA PHE A 168 -19.86 24.89 1.39
C PHE A 168 -18.61 24.78 2.26
N ASN A 169 -18.12 25.92 2.78
CA ASN A 169 -16.96 25.94 3.68
C ASN A 169 -17.15 24.99 4.88
N HIS A 170 -16.10 24.24 5.23
CA HIS A 170 -16.19 23.36 6.39
C HIS A 170 -16.50 24.17 7.66
N PRO A 171 -17.46 23.75 8.51
CA PRO A 171 -17.89 24.53 9.68
C PRO A 171 -16.76 24.91 10.64
N ASN A 172 -15.70 24.09 10.72
CA ASN A 172 -14.53 24.40 11.55
C ASN A 172 -13.84 25.73 11.18
N TYR A 173 -13.96 26.21 9.94
CA TYR A 173 -13.41 27.53 9.59
C TYR A 173 -14.14 28.68 10.27
N ALA A 174 -15.42 28.53 10.63
CA ALA A 174 -16.17 29.56 11.37
C ALA A 174 -15.64 29.76 12.80
N ALA A 175 -14.87 28.81 13.33
CA ALA A 175 -14.18 28.96 14.62
C ALA A 175 -12.81 29.68 14.49
N LEU A 176 -12.28 29.82 13.27
CA LEU A 176 -10.96 30.40 12.99
C LEU A 176 -11.05 31.80 12.38
N PHE A 177 -12.15 32.09 11.68
CA PHE A 177 -12.30 33.32 10.89
C PHE A 177 -13.61 34.05 11.24
N PRO A 178 -13.59 35.39 11.23
CA PRO A 178 -14.80 36.21 11.35
C PRO A 178 -15.88 35.86 10.31
N PRO A 179 -17.18 36.09 10.60
CA PRO A 179 -18.27 35.70 9.71
C PRO A 179 -18.18 36.28 8.28
N ASP A 180 -17.71 37.51 8.13
CA ASP A 180 -17.51 38.19 6.84
C ASP A 180 -16.42 37.50 6.00
N VAL A 181 -15.30 37.11 6.61
CA VAL A 181 -14.24 36.33 5.96
C VAL A 181 -14.74 34.92 5.63
N PHE A 182 -15.45 34.28 6.56
CA PHE A 182 -15.99 32.94 6.37
C PHE A 182 -16.98 32.84 5.20
N GLN A 183 -17.76 33.90 4.97
CA GLN A 183 -18.77 33.96 3.91
C GLN A 183 -18.20 34.42 2.56
N SER A 184 -17.16 35.25 2.56
CA SER A 184 -16.60 35.84 1.33
C SER A 184 -15.55 34.98 0.63
N ILE A 185 -14.89 34.06 1.33
CA ILE A 185 -13.79 33.25 0.78
C ILE A 185 -14.20 31.78 0.65
N SER A 186 -13.81 31.12 -0.44
CA SER A 186 -13.87 29.65 -0.55
C SER A 186 -12.58 29.03 -0.01
N PHE A 187 -12.67 28.31 1.10
CA PHE A 187 -11.50 27.67 1.71
C PHE A 187 -11.15 26.32 1.07
N MET A 188 -9.91 25.87 1.25
CA MET A 188 -9.42 24.62 0.67
C MET A 188 -10.24 23.39 1.10
N ILE A 189 -10.65 23.31 2.37
CA ILE A 189 -11.45 22.19 2.87
C ILE A 189 -12.94 22.54 2.81
N GLN A 190 -13.66 21.83 1.95
CA GLN A 190 -15.10 21.97 1.79
C GLN A 190 -15.84 20.88 2.57
N SER A 191 -17.00 21.24 3.10
CA SER A 191 -18.02 20.30 3.51
C SER A 191 -19.05 20.14 2.39
N PHE A 192 -19.79 19.04 2.46
CA PHE A 192 -20.81 18.71 1.47
C PHE A 192 -21.99 17.99 2.09
N ARG A 193 -23.15 18.10 1.44
CA ARG A 193 -24.38 17.40 1.80
C ARG A 193 -24.56 16.15 0.93
N MET A 194 -24.59 14.99 1.61
CA MET A 194 -24.94 13.68 1.06
C MET A 194 -25.57 12.81 2.17
N ASP A 195 -26.03 11.61 1.83
CA ASP A 195 -26.45 10.64 2.84
C ASP A 195 -25.24 10.01 3.56
N ARG A 196 -24.70 10.77 4.53
CA ARG A 196 -23.58 10.34 5.36
C ARG A 196 -23.94 9.14 6.25
N VAL A 197 -25.20 8.98 6.62
CA VAL A 197 -25.65 7.87 7.47
C VAL A 197 -25.59 6.56 6.67
N TYR A 198 -26.14 6.57 5.46
CA TYR A 198 -26.04 5.45 4.54
C TYR A 198 -24.57 5.09 4.26
N GLN A 199 -23.74 6.06 3.86
CA GLN A 199 -22.32 5.80 3.55
C GLN A 199 -21.56 5.24 4.76
N LYS A 200 -21.78 5.78 5.97
CA LYS A 200 -21.18 5.24 7.19
C LYS A 200 -21.63 3.81 7.44
N LYS A 201 -22.92 3.48 7.29
CA LYS A 201 -23.46 2.12 7.46
C LYS A 201 -22.84 1.16 6.43
N LEU A 202 -22.79 1.58 5.17
CA LEU A 202 -22.24 0.84 4.05
C LEU A 202 -20.77 0.43 4.29
N TRP A 203 -19.95 1.35 4.79
CA TRP A 203 -18.52 1.13 5.02
C TRP A 203 -18.16 0.59 6.42
N GLN A 204 -19.13 0.41 7.34
CA GLN A 204 -18.87 -0.17 8.66
C GLN A 204 -18.16 -1.54 8.61
N PRO A 205 -18.53 -2.49 7.73
CA PRO A 205 -17.85 -3.79 7.67
C PRO A 205 -16.36 -3.66 7.37
N VAL A 206 -15.97 -2.77 6.46
CA VAL A 206 -14.56 -2.51 6.12
C VAL A 206 -13.83 -1.91 7.32
N LYS A 207 -14.42 -0.90 7.99
CA LYS A 207 -13.84 -0.30 9.19
C LYS A 207 -13.60 -1.35 10.30
N LYS A 208 -14.56 -2.25 10.52
CA LYS A 208 -14.44 -3.37 11.48
C LYS A 208 -13.31 -4.33 11.07
N LYS A 209 -13.24 -4.70 9.78
CA LYS A 209 -12.21 -5.62 9.26
C LYS A 209 -10.80 -5.04 9.37
N VAL A 210 -10.61 -3.76 9.06
CA VAL A 210 -9.30 -3.09 9.23
C VAL A 210 -8.90 -2.99 10.70
N LYS A 211 -9.85 -2.72 11.62
CA LYS A 211 -9.58 -2.74 13.06
C LYS A 211 -9.11 -4.13 13.53
N ALA A 212 -9.76 -5.19 13.06
CA ALA A 212 -9.37 -6.57 13.37
C ALA A 212 -8.02 -6.95 12.76
N TRP A 213 -7.75 -6.51 11.53
CA TRP A 213 -6.45 -6.65 10.87
C TRP A 213 -5.34 -5.99 11.67
N LYS A 214 -5.51 -4.73 12.10
CA LYS A 214 -4.53 -4.02 12.93
C LYS A 214 -4.19 -4.75 14.23
N LYS A 215 -5.22 -5.26 14.94
CA LYS A 215 -5.02 -6.05 16.16
C LYS A 215 -4.25 -7.34 15.88
N SER A 216 -4.60 -8.04 14.80
CA SER A 216 -3.98 -9.31 14.40
C SER A 216 -2.52 -9.11 13.97
N TYR A 217 -2.24 -8.07 13.20
CA TYR A 217 -0.90 -7.73 12.75
C TYR A 217 0.01 -7.42 13.93
N ALA A 218 -0.45 -6.61 14.89
CA ALA A 218 0.30 -6.31 16.11
C ALA A 218 0.57 -7.59 16.94
N LEU A 219 -0.43 -8.45 17.12
CA LEU A 219 -0.28 -9.72 17.84
C LEU A 219 0.73 -10.66 17.16
N LEU A 220 0.71 -10.76 15.84
CA LEU A 220 1.62 -11.65 15.10
C LEU A 220 3.08 -11.16 15.05
N HIS A 221 3.30 -9.88 15.38
CA HIS A 221 4.60 -9.22 15.45
C HIS A 221 5.07 -8.92 16.87
N SER A 222 4.33 -9.31 17.92
CA SER A 222 4.71 -9.04 19.32
C SER A 222 5.81 -9.96 19.86
N GLY A 223 6.33 -10.90 19.06
CA GLY A 223 7.42 -11.80 19.46
C GLY A 223 8.79 -11.12 19.43
N LEU A 224 9.81 -11.80 20.00
CA LEU A 224 11.19 -11.31 20.13
C LEU A 224 11.88 -10.94 18.81
N SER A 225 11.38 -11.42 17.67
CA SER A 225 11.93 -11.09 16.35
C SER A 225 10.82 -10.80 15.36
N TYR A 226 10.93 -9.66 14.68
CA TYR A 226 10.11 -9.36 13.52
C TYR A 226 10.31 -10.45 12.46
N SER A 227 9.22 -11.03 11.97
CA SER A 227 9.26 -11.93 10.83
C SER A 227 7.94 -11.85 10.08
N PRO A 228 7.95 -11.81 8.74
CA PRO A 228 6.74 -11.61 7.96
C PRO A 228 5.64 -12.64 8.27
N ILE A 229 4.38 -12.19 8.23
CA ILE A 229 3.21 -13.05 8.46
C ILE A 229 3.11 -14.12 7.37
N LEU A 230 3.42 -13.77 6.13
CA LEU A 230 3.46 -14.68 5.00
C LEU A 230 4.85 -14.63 4.37
N SER A 231 5.65 -15.68 4.61
CA SER A 231 7.03 -15.76 4.13
C SER A 231 7.26 -16.97 3.27
N PHE A 232 8.28 -16.92 2.40
CA PHE A 232 8.75 -18.09 1.70
C PHE A 232 10.25 -18.32 1.92
N ARG A 233 10.65 -19.60 1.86
CA ARG A 233 12.04 -20.04 1.74
C ARG A 233 12.16 -20.90 0.50
N ASP A 234 13.23 -20.66 -0.23
CA ASP A 234 13.47 -21.23 -1.54
C ASP A 234 14.58 -22.27 -1.46
N GLY A 235 14.24 -23.53 -1.73
CA GLY A 235 15.16 -24.67 -1.72
C GLY A 235 15.78 -24.97 -3.09
N GLY A 236 15.50 -24.15 -4.11
CA GLY A 236 15.94 -24.39 -5.50
C GLY A 236 14.95 -25.24 -6.30
N ASP A 237 14.62 -26.43 -5.82
CA ASP A 237 13.66 -27.36 -6.44
C ASP A 237 12.26 -27.27 -5.82
N PHE A 238 12.14 -26.79 -4.59
CA PHE A 238 10.86 -26.53 -3.92
C PHE A 238 10.83 -25.17 -3.22
N LEU A 239 9.61 -24.72 -2.90
CA LEU A 239 9.32 -23.52 -2.12
C LEU A 239 8.56 -23.92 -0.87
N ILE A 240 9.02 -23.47 0.29
CA ILE A 240 8.28 -23.58 1.56
C ILE A 240 7.68 -22.22 1.86
N ILE A 241 6.35 -22.11 1.79
CA ILE A 241 5.62 -20.91 2.16
C ILE A 241 5.04 -21.12 3.57
N ARG A 242 5.38 -20.25 4.51
CA ARG A 242 4.87 -20.27 5.89
C ARG A 242 3.91 -19.11 6.10
N GLN A 243 2.71 -19.42 6.59
CA GLN A 243 1.66 -18.45 6.89
C GLN A 243 1.35 -18.48 8.39
N LYS A 244 1.66 -17.41 9.10
CA LYS A 244 1.25 -17.21 10.49
C LYS A 244 -0.23 -16.88 10.59
N ARG A 245 -0.88 -17.33 11.66
CA ARG A 245 -2.31 -17.10 11.90
C ARG A 245 -2.54 -16.69 13.36
N PRO A 246 -3.40 -15.70 13.64
CA PRO A 246 -3.70 -15.32 15.02
C PRO A 246 -4.40 -16.48 15.74
N GLY A 247 -3.88 -16.88 16.90
CA GLY A 247 -4.51 -17.90 17.74
C GLY A 247 -4.58 -19.31 17.13
N ALA A 248 -3.76 -19.62 16.12
CA ALA A 248 -3.72 -20.93 15.49
C ALA A 248 -2.30 -21.27 15.00
N ASP A 249 -2.02 -22.56 14.82
CA ASP A 249 -0.72 -22.99 14.32
C ASP A 249 -0.42 -22.43 12.91
N PRO A 250 0.84 -22.08 12.60
CA PRO A 250 1.21 -21.65 11.27
C PRO A 250 0.92 -22.72 10.21
N LEU A 251 0.38 -22.31 9.06
CA LEU A 251 0.27 -23.21 7.90
C LEU A 251 1.61 -23.25 7.16
N THR A 252 1.93 -24.42 6.64
CA THR A 252 3.08 -24.64 5.76
C THR A 252 2.59 -25.20 4.44
N HIS A 253 2.94 -24.52 3.34
CA HIS A 253 2.64 -24.95 1.99
C HIS A 253 3.95 -25.29 1.28
N ARG A 254 3.96 -26.40 0.55
CA ARG A 254 5.08 -26.78 -0.30
C ARG A 254 4.67 -26.64 -1.77
N VAL A 255 5.51 -25.99 -2.55
CA VAL A 255 5.34 -25.84 -4.00
C VAL A 255 6.57 -26.41 -4.68
N ASN A 256 6.41 -27.46 -5.48
CA ASN A 256 7.54 -28.24 -6.00
C ASN A 256 7.77 -27.99 -7.49
N GLY A 257 9.01 -28.18 -7.91
CA GLY A 257 9.46 -28.20 -9.29
C GLY A 257 9.02 -26.96 -10.07
N ILE A 258 8.44 -27.18 -11.24
CA ILE A 258 8.11 -26.09 -12.15
C ILE A 258 7.05 -25.10 -11.61
N TYR A 259 6.17 -25.55 -10.71
CA TYR A 259 5.15 -24.66 -10.10
C TYR A 259 5.77 -23.64 -9.14
N ARG A 260 6.93 -23.94 -8.53
CA ARG A 260 7.72 -22.95 -7.79
C ARG A 260 8.11 -21.80 -8.70
N ASN A 261 8.56 -22.11 -9.92
CA ASN A 261 9.02 -21.10 -10.86
C ASN A 261 7.87 -20.16 -11.27
N ILE A 262 6.65 -20.67 -11.46
CA ILE A 262 5.46 -19.82 -11.67
C ILE A 262 5.22 -18.92 -10.46
N TYR A 263 5.26 -19.46 -9.25
CA TYR A 263 5.03 -18.68 -8.03
C TYR A 263 6.06 -17.54 -7.91
N LEU A 264 7.35 -17.84 -8.11
CA LEU A 264 8.42 -16.85 -8.08
C LEU A 264 8.34 -15.83 -9.23
N PHE A 265 7.90 -16.26 -10.42
CA PHE A 265 7.68 -15.38 -11.56
C PHE A 265 6.57 -14.34 -11.29
N CYS A 266 5.58 -14.70 -10.48
CA CYS A 266 4.50 -13.83 -10.03
C CYS A 266 4.88 -12.93 -8.83
N ARG A 267 6.16 -12.84 -8.43
CA ARG A 267 6.60 -11.89 -7.38
C ARG A 267 6.34 -10.43 -7.74
N THR A 268 6.28 -10.14 -9.03
CA THR A 268 5.69 -8.92 -9.62
C THR A 268 4.41 -9.31 -10.33
N ASN A 269 3.41 -8.44 -10.44
CA ASN A 269 2.15 -8.80 -11.08
C ASN A 269 2.34 -9.19 -12.57
N ARG A 270 1.84 -10.38 -12.98
CA ARG A 270 1.96 -10.91 -14.35
C ARG A 270 0.59 -11.24 -14.94
N SER A 271 0.38 -11.01 -16.23
CA SER A 271 -0.83 -11.47 -16.92
C SER A 271 -0.80 -12.99 -17.15
N LEU A 272 -1.97 -13.63 -17.16
CA LEU A 272 -2.12 -15.05 -17.47
C LEU A 272 -1.43 -15.41 -18.79
N LYS A 273 -1.67 -14.61 -19.83
CA LYS A 273 -1.04 -14.77 -21.15
C LYS A 273 0.48 -14.81 -21.06
N ARG A 274 1.09 -13.96 -20.23
CA ARG A 274 2.55 -13.96 -20.04
C ARG A 274 3.02 -15.19 -19.26
N ILE A 275 2.27 -15.61 -18.24
CA ILE A 275 2.59 -16.83 -17.48
C ILE A 275 2.56 -18.06 -18.40
N ILE A 276 1.53 -18.20 -19.23
CA ILE A 276 1.41 -19.33 -20.18
C ILE A 276 2.57 -19.32 -21.18
N ALA A 277 2.92 -18.14 -21.71
CA ALA A 277 4.02 -18.00 -22.67
C ALA A 277 5.40 -18.34 -22.08
N ASP A 278 5.63 -18.06 -20.80
CA ASP A 278 6.91 -18.34 -20.13
C ASP A 278 6.98 -19.79 -19.56
N PHE A 279 5.85 -20.49 -19.46
CA PHE A 279 5.76 -21.86 -18.96
C PHE A 279 4.91 -22.80 -19.85
N PRO A 280 5.16 -22.85 -21.18
CA PRO A 280 4.32 -23.60 -22.12
C PRO A 280 4.29 -25.12 -21.83
N GLN A 281 5.36 -25.68 -21.28
CA GLN A 281 5.52 -27.10 -20.97
C GLN A 281 4.54 -27.64 -19.91
N ILE A 282 3.86 -26.77 -19.16
CA ILE A 282 2.89 -27.18 -18.13
C ILE A 282 1.50 -27.38 -18.74
N GLY A 283 1.17 -26.66 -19.81
CA GLY A 283 -0.18 -26.55 -20.35
C GLY A 283 -1.07 -25.58 -19.58
N GLU A 284 -1.92 -24.85 -20.31
CA GLU A 284 -2.76 -23.76 -19.79
C GLU A 284 -3.68 -24.21 -18.64
N ASP A 285 -4.40 -25.32 -18.80
CA ASP A 285 -5.35 -25.81 -17.79
C ASP A 285 -4.69 -26.09 -16.44
N ARG A 286 -3.48 -26.65 -16.46
CA ARG A 286 -2.71 -26.95 -15.24
C ARG A 286 -2.22 -25.67 -14.58
N ILE A 287 -1.79 -24.67 -15.35
CA ILE A 287 -1.43 -23.34 -14.84
C ILE A 287 -2.63 -22.68 -14.17
N ILE A 288 -3.79 -22.65 -14.83
CA ILE A 288 -5.01 -22.05 -14.28
C ILE A 288 -5.43 -22.76 -13.00
N LYS A 289 -5.41 -24.10 -12.98
CA LYS A 289 -5.73 -24.89 -11.78
C LYS A 289 -4.78 -24.57 -10.62
N PHE A 290 -3.48 -24.46 -10.89
CA PHE A 290 -2.48 -24.06 -9.90
C PHE A 290 -2.74 -22.66 -9.33
N LEU A 291 -2.96 -21.66 -10.20
CA LEU A 291 -3.22 -20.29 -9.79
C LEU A 291 -4.51 -20.17 -8.97
N LYS A 292 -5.59 -20.85 -9.37
CA LYS A 292 -6.84 -20.93 -8.61
C LYS A 292 -6.65 -21.55 -7.23
N MET A 293 -5.88 -22.64 -7.13
CA MET A 293 -5.56 -23.27 -5.85
C MET A 293 -4.77 -22.30 -4.93
N MET A 294 -3.77 -21.59 -5.46
CA MET A 294 -2.98 -20.63 -4.68
C MET A 294 -3.80 -19.41 -4.26
N ASN A 295 -4.72 -18.94 -5.10
CA ASN A 295 -5.66 -17.87 -4.78
C ASN A 295 -6.66 -18.29 -3.68
N GLY A 296 -7.18 -19.52 -3.74
CA GLY A 296 -8.02 -20.09 -2.69
C GLY A 296 -7.33 -20.16 -1.32
N LYS A 297 -6.02 -20.41 -1.32
CA LYS A 297 -5.16 -20.40 -0.12
C LYS A 297 -4.66 -19.01 0.29
N LYS A 298 -5.06 -17.94 -0.41
CA LYS A 298 -4.59 -16.56 -0.20
C LYS A 298 -3.06 -16.39 -0.33
N LEU A 299 -2.43 -17.21 -1.18
CA LEU A 299 -0.98 -17.16 -1.46
C LEU A 299 -0.65 -16.39 -2.74
N ILE A 300 -1.63 -16.27 -3.64
CA ILE A 300 -1.59 -15.45 -4.85
C ILE A 300 -2.86 -14.59 -4.87
N TYR A 301 -2.75 -13.33 -5.26
CA TYR A 301 -3.89 -12.47 -5.57
C TYR A 301 -4.15 -12.44 -7.08
N GLU A 302 -5.42 -12.49 -7.45
CA GLU A 302 -5.88 -12.39 -8.83
C GLU A 302 -6.70 -11.11 -9.04
N GLU A 303 -6.40 -10.38 -10.12
CA GLU A 303 -7.18 -9.24 -10.63
C GLU A 303 -7.08 -9.16 -12.15
N ASN A 304 -8.22 -9.15 -12.85
CA ASN A 304 -8.29 -8.96 -14.32
C ASN A 304 -7.31 -9.86 -15.10
N SER A 305 -7.29 -11.16 -14.78
CA SER A 305 -6.36 -12.14 -15.35
C SER A 305 -4.87 -11.81 -15.13
N ARG A 306 -4.57 -11.06 -14.07
CA ARG A 306 -3.21 -10.84 -13.57
C ARG A 306 -3.06 -11.47 -12.20
N TYR A 307 -1.87 -11.99 -11.91
CA TYR A 307 -1.55 -12.73 -10.71
C TYR A 307 -0.32 -12.15 -10.02
N LEU A 308 -0.38 -12.10 -8.69
CA LEU A 308 0.68 -11.63 -7.81
C LEU A 308 0.86 -12.60 -6.64
N SER A 309 2.04 -13.19 -6.49
CA SER A 309 2.39 -13.97 -5.30
C SER A 309 2.61 -13.05 -4.10
N LEU A 310 2.09 -13.43 -2.94
CA LEU A 310 2.00 -12.56 -1.76
C LEU A 310 3.08 -12.82 -0.71
N ALA A 311 3.69 -14.01 -0.70
CA ALA A 311 4.73 -14.32 0.27
C ALA A 311 6.01 -13.50 0.00
N VAL A 312 6.64 -13.03 1.07
CA VAL A 312 7.89 -12.26 1.00
C VAL A 312 9.08 -13.09 1.47
N ARG A 313 10.29 -12.73 1.02
CA ARG A 313 11.51 -13.30 1.59
C ARG A 313 11.75 -12.65 2.95
N PRO A 314 11.99 -13.41 4.04
CA PRO A 314 12.41 -12.83 5.30
C PRO A 314 13.69 -12.02 5.13
N LEU A 315 13.80 -10.86 5.79
CA LEU A 315 15.06 -10.14 5.88
C LEU A 315 16.10 -11.07 6.53
N GLU A 316 17.26 -11.20 5.89
CA GLU A 316 18.40 -11.85 6.50
C GLU A 316 18.77 -11.03 7.74
N LYS A 317 18.92 -11.68 8.90
CA LYS A 317 19.51 -11.02 10.06
C LYS A 317 20.93 -10.68 9.62
N GLU A 318 21.26 -9.40 9.49
CA GLU A 318 22.65 -8.98 9.53
C GLU A 318 23.22 -9.57 10.82
N GLN A 319 24.03 -10.61 10.68
CA GLN A 319 24.96 -10.99 11.72
C GLN A 319 25.89 -9.79 11.81
N LYS A 320 25.60 -8.86 12.74
CA LYS A 320 26.60 -7.91 13.22
C LYS A 320 27.71 -8.78 13.80
N GLN A 321 28.74 -9.04 13.00
CA GLN A 321 30.03 -9.54 13.48
C GLN A 321 30.76 -8.41 14.17
#